data_AF-L0WGQ6-F1
#
_entry.id   AF-L0WGQ6-F1
#
_cell.length_a   1.000
_cell.length_b   1.000
_cell.length_c   1.000
_cell.angle_alpha   90.00
_cell.angle_beta   90.00
_cell.angle_gamma   90.00
#
_symmetry.space_group_name_H-M   'P 1'
#
loop_
_entity.id
_entity.type
_entity.pdbx_description
1 polymer ?
#
loop_
_entity_poly.entity_id
_entity_poly.type
_entity_poly.pdbx_seq_one_letter_code
_entity_poly.pdbx_strand_id
1 'polypeptide(L)'
;MRLSPEYDGIELLYANDQHPDTLFSLKILAWARLANGDTVAMVPWLKEPVTAMALADPLNGRWEGYRLPGSDYLFVDAPQHKVQELDAALEFFGKPQPGEHQVQEIPDTIGTHAVFSSDGFHTISLMEVVSWRLFADGTLAAMVAEEQSVTQTPVLPGAECLEMAQQRPAFRYFFQHGIANRLKERDPEALAAVAMLAKS
;
A
#
# COMPACT_ATOMS: atom_id res chain seq x y z
N MET A 1 3.87 15.65 -5.41
CA MET A 1 4.37 14.49 -4.64
C MET A 1 5.21 13.62 -5.55
N ARG A 2 6.20 12.91 -5.01
CA ARG A 2 7.00 11.86 -5.68
C ARG A 2 7.17 10.69 -4.72
N LEU A 3 7.38 9.50 -5.28
CA LEU A 3 7.55 8.24 -4.54
C LEU A 3 8.93 7.63 -4.81
N SER A 4 9.51 7.03 -3.78
CA SER A 4 10.68 6.14 -3.87
C SER A 4 10.30 4.79 -3.26
N PRO A 5 10.27 3.69 -4.02
CA PRO A 5 9.91 2.38 -3.47
C PRO A 5 10.87 1.95 -2.36
N GLU A 6 10.35 1.18 -1.40
CA GLU A 6 11.17 0.59 -0.34
C GLU A 6 11.78 -0.74 -0.81
N TYR A 7 13.11 -0.86 -0.70
CA TYR A 7 13.89 -2.03 -1.16
C TYR A 7 14.85 -2.57 -0.11
N ASP A 8 15.09 -1.83 0.97
CA ASP A 8 16.03 -2.17 2.03
C ASP A 8 15.38 -3.00 3.15
N GLY A 9 14.07 -3.29 3.00
CA GLY A 9 13.30 -4.11 3.92
C GLY A 9 12.90 -3.39 5.19
N ILE A 10 12.87 -2.04 5.17
CA ILE A 10 12.39 -1.26 6.30
C ILE A 10 10.91 -1.56 6.53
N GLU A 11 10.57 -1.85 7.78
CA GLU A 11 9.22 -2.14 8.21
C GLU A 11 8.67 -0.99 9.05
N LEU A 12 7.39 -0.71 8.86
CA LEU A 12 6.62 0.17 9.72
C LEU A 12 6.10 -0.63 10.91
N LEU A 13 6.25 -0.09 12.12
CA LEU A 13 5.71 -0.68 13.33
C LEU A 13 4.41 0.03 13.73
N TYR A 14 3.39 -0.76 14.06
CA TYR A 14 2.14 -0.24 14.62
C TYR A 14 1.67 -1.09 15.79
N ALA A 15 1.02 -0.44 16.76
CA ALA A 15 0.35 -1.07 17.90
C ALA A 15 -1.17 -0.93 17.73
N ASN A 16 -1.94 -1.78 18.43
CA ASN A 16 -3.38 -1.61 18.58
C ASN A 16 -3.81 -1.90 20.02
N ASP A 17 -5.02 -1.47 20.40
CA ASP A 17 -5.49 -1.61 21.78
C ASP A 17 -5.93 -3.04 22.13
N GLN A 18 -6.17 -3.90 21.13
CA GLN A 18 -6.51 -5.31 21.35
C GLN A 18 -5.29 -6.14 21.81
N HIS A 19 -4.10 -5.76 21.36
CA HIS A 19 -2.84 -6.41 21.71
C HIS A 19 -1.83 -5.37 22.22
N PRO A 20 -2.04 -4.80 23.43
CA PRO A 20 -1.24 -3.69 23.93
C PRO A 20 0.25 -4.03 24.08
N ASP A 21 0.57 -5.31 24.26
CA ASP A 21 1.94 -5.81 24.43
C ASP A 21 2.57 -6.30 23.12
N THR A 22 1.94 -6.05 21.96
CA THR A 22 2.40 -6.54 20.65
C THR A 22 2.57 -5.39 19.65
N LEU A 23 3.72 -5.37 18.99
CA LEU A 23 3.96 -4.55 17.81
C LEU A 23 3.83 -5.39 16.55
N PHE A 24 3.08 -4.88 15.59
CA PHE A 24 2.90 -5.49 14.29
C PHE A 24 3.78 -4.77 13.27
N SER A 25 4.43 -5.53 12.40
CA SER A 25 5.26 -5.02 11.32
C SER A 25 4.48 -5.02 10.00
N LEU A 26 4.46 -3.88 9.33
CA LEU A 26 3.93 -3.72 7.96
C LEU A 26 5.07 -3.43 7.01
N LYS A 27 5.05 -4.06 5.83
CA LYS A 27 5.97 -3.68 4.77
C LYS A 27 5.61 -2.30 4.23
N ILE A 28 6.61 -1.44 4.07
CA ILE A 28 6.45 -0.14 3.44
C ILE A 28 6.41 -0.36 1.92
N LEU A 29 5.44 0.26 1.24
CA LEU A 29 5.38 0.25 -0.22
C LEU A 29 6.42 1.21 -0.80
N ALA A 30 6.39 2.45 -0.34
CA ALA A 30 7.26 3.52 -0.81
C ALA A 30 7.37 4.63 0.22
N TRP A 31 8.38 5.48 0.06
CA TRP A 31 8.49 6.77 0.73
C TRP A 31 7.92 7.86 -0.16
N ALA A 32 7.09 8.72 0.40
CA ALA A 32 6.46 9.84 -0.28
C ALA A 32 7.02 11.17 0.20
N ARG A 33 7.31 12.06 -0.75
CA ARG A 33 7.63 13.46 -0.47
C ARG A 33 6.40 14.32 -0.58
N LEU A 34 5.90 14.77 0.57
CA LEU A 34 4.69 15.56 0.69
C LEU A 34 4.92 17.03 0.35
N ALA A 35 3.84 17.77 0.08
CA ALA A 35 3.90 19.18 -0.29
C ALA A 35 4.42 20.09 0.85
N ASN A 36 4.28 19.66 2.10
CA ASN A 36 4.79 20.36 3.28
C ASN A 36 6.31 20.16 3.49
N GLY A 37 6.96 19.34 2.67
CA GLY A 37 8.38 19.04 2.82
C GLY A 37 8.67 17.92 3.81
N ASP A 38 7.70 17.09 4.17
CA ASP A 38 7.92 15.87 4.93
C ASP A 38 8.15 14.68 3.99
N THR A 39 8.97 13.74 4.45
CA THR A 39 9.13 12.43 3.81
C THR A 39 8.51 11.37 4.72
N VAL A 40 7.51 10.65 4.22
CA VAL A 40 6.72 9.71 5.02
C VAL A 40 6.62 8.36 4.34
N ALA A 41 6.54 7.28 5.11
CA ALA A 41 6.27 5.96 4.56
C ALA A 41 4.79 5.84 4.12
N MET A 42 4.57 5.18 3.00
CA MET A 42 3.28 4.82 2.44
C MET A 42 3.06 3.32 2.58
N VAL A 43 1.87 2.93 3.06
CA VAL A 43 1.47 1.52 3.20
C VAL A 43 0.08 1.31 2.62
N PRO A 44 -0.18 0.22 1.88
CA PRO A 44 -1.54 -0.15 1.49
C PRO A 44 -2.33 -0.52 2.75
N TRP A 45 -3.37 0.24 3.05
CA TRP A 45 -4.17 0.05 4.26
C TRP A 45 -5.66 0.11 3.95
N LEU A 46 -6.36 -1.01 4.19
CA LEU A 46 -7.79 -1.09 3.89
C LEU A 46 -8.09 -0.67 2.44
N LYS A 47 -8.78 0.44 2.22
CA LYS A 47 -9.27 0.85 0.89
C LYS A 47 -8.26 1.65 0.08
N GLU A 48 -7.22 2.19 0.71
CA GLU A 48 -6.30 3.11 0.05
C GLU A 48 -4.89 3.07 0.65
N PRO A 49 -3.85 3.43 -0.11
CA PRO A 49 -2.54 3.69 0.47
C PRO A 49 -2.60 4.91 1.38
N VAL A 50 -2.14 4.74 2.63
CA VAL A 50 -2.09 5.81 3.62
C VAL A 50 -0.66 6.11 4.03
N THR A 51 -0.45 7.31 4.56
CA THR A 51 0.81 7.66 5.22
C THR A 51 0.90 6.94 6.57
N ALA A 52 2.11 6.71 7.06
CA ALA A 52 2.35 6.12 8.37
C ALA A 52 1.56 6.81 9.50
N MET A 53 1.50 8.13 9.49
CA MET A 53 0.80 8.93 10.51
C MET A 53 -0.73 8.88 10.39
N ALA A 54 -1.25 8.51 9.22
CA ALA A 54 -2.67 8.37 8.95
C ALA A 54 -3.19 6.95 9.20
N LEU A 55 -2.34 6.04 9.70
CA LEU A 55 -2.77 4.73 10.16
C LEU A 55 -3.69 4.89 11.38
N ALA A 56 -4.99 4.99 11.11
CA ALA A 56 -6.05 4.90 12.07
C ALA A 56 -6.90 3.68 11.69
N ASP A 57 -6.87 2.65 12.53
CA ASP A 57 -7.78 1.51 12.44
C ASP A 57 -8.98 1.75 13.38
N PRO A 58 -10.20 1.26 13.05
CA PRO A 58 -11.28 1.02 14.02
C PRO A 58 -10.86 0.49 15.41
N LEU A 59 -9.70 -0.18 15.51
CA LEU A 59 -9.12 -0.72 16.74
C LEU A 59 -8.11 0.22 17.45
N ASN A 60 -8.15 1.53 17.19
CA ASN A 60 -7.20 2.53 17.69
C ASN A 60 -5.74 2.19 17.35
N GLY A 61 -5.52 1.67 16.15
CA GLY A 61 -4.18 1.43 15.62
C GLY A 61 -3.35 2.73 15.66
N ARG A 62 -2.10 2.64 16.10
CA ARG A 62 -1.17 3.79 16.14
C ARG A 62 0.20 3.39 15.60
N TRP A 63 0.80 4.30 14.83
CA TRP A 63 2.17 4.18 14.36
C TRP A 63 3.15 4.41 15.52
N GLU A 64 4.19 3.59 15.59
CA GLU A 64 5.20 3.60 16.67
C GLU A 64 6.63 3.83 16.16
N GLY A 65 6.84 3.79 14.84
CA GLY A 65 8.16 3.99 14.23
C GLY A 65 8.45 3.05 13.06
N TYR A 66 9.72 2.93 12.77
CA TYR A 66 10.30 2.09 11.73
C TYR A 66 11.38 1.19 12.31
N ARG A 67 11.62 0.06 11.64
CA ARG A 67 12.63 -0.91 12.02
C ARG A 67 13.37 -1.44 10.81
N LEU A 68 14.68 -1.61 10.95
CA LEU A 68 15.51 -2.28 9.95
C LEU A 68 15.35 -3.82 10.07
N PRO A 69 15.40 -4.55 8.95
CA PRO A 69 15.32 -6.00 8.98
C PRO A 69 16.52 -6.58 9.74
N GLY A 70 16.24 -7.50 10.67
CA GLY A 70 17.28 -8.15 11.48
C GLY A 70 17.95 -7.25 12.53
N SER A 71 17.38 -6.09 12.83
CA SER A 71 17.88 -5.16 13.85
C SER A 71 16.79 -4.81 14.86
N ASP A 72 17.21 -4.53 16.09
CA ASP A 72 16.36 -3.94 17.15
C ASP A 72 16.40 -2.41 17.12
N TYR A 73 17.08 -1.82 16.12
CA TYR A 73 17.14 -0.37 15.94
C TYR A 73 15.79 0.17 15.48
N LEU A 74 15.20 1.00 16.33
CA LEU A 74 13.96 1.73 16.07
C LEU A 74 14.27 3.20 15.75
N PHE A 75 13.54 3.74 14.78
CA PHE A 75 13.67 5.13 14.38
C PHE A 75 12.33 5.69 13.90
N VAL A 76 12.20 7.01 13.91
CA VAL A 76 10.92 7.70 13.65
C VAL A 76 10.97 8.57 12.39
N ASP A 77 12.16 8.95 11.95
CA ASP A 77 12.36 9.79 10.77
C ASP A 77 12.60 8.95 9.52
N ALA A 78 12.25 9.47 8.35
CA ALA A 78 12.64 8.82 7.10
C ALA A 78 14.18 8.72 6.97
N PRO A 79 14.72 7.61 6.45
CA PRO A 79 16.15 7.49 6.21
C PRO A 79 16.67 8.63 5.33
N GLN A 80 17.82 9.22 5.70
CA GLN A 80 18.35 10.41 5.01
C GLN A 80 18.54 10.20 3.50
N HIS A 81 18.94 8.99 3.07
CA HIS A 81 19.12 8.69 1.66
C HIS A 81 17.79 8.75 0.87
N LYS A 82 16.65 8.33 1.46
CA LYS A 82 15.32 8.46 0.85
C LYS A 82 14.91 9.92 0.72
N VAL A 83 15.21 10.74 1.73
CA VAL A 83 14.94 12.19 1.69
C VAL A 83 15.72 12.83 0.52
N GLN A 84 17.02 12.54 0.41
CA GLN A 84 17.88 13.09 -0.64
C GLN A 84 17.44 12.64 -2.04
N GLU A 85 17.09 11.36 -2.22
CA GLU A 85 16.57 10.84 -3.48
C GLU A 85 15.32 11.58 -3.93
N LEU A 86 14.36 11.75 -3.01
CA LEU A 86 13.09 12.41 -3.28
C LEU A 86 13.23 13.91 -3.53
N ASP A 87 14.12 14.59 -2.81
CA ASP A 87 14.42 16.01 -3.03
C ASP A 87 15.04 16.20 -4.42
N ALA A 88 16.00 15.37 -4.80
CA ALA A 88 16.60 15.40 -6.14
C ALA A 88 15.57 15.11 -7.24
N ALA A 89 14.66 14.16 -7.02
CA ALA A 89 13.58 13.87 -7.95
C ALA A 89 12.61 15.06 -8.11
N LEU A 90 12.26 15.74 -7.02
CA LEU A 90 11.43 16.95 -7.09
C LEU A 90 12.13 18.11 -7.79
N GLU A 91 13.43 18.30 -7.58
CA GLU A 91 14.21 19.33 -8.26
C GLU A 91 14.27 19.07 -9.76
N PHE A 92 14.51 17.83 -10.17
CA PHE A 92 14.65 17.45 -11.58
C PHE A 92 13.31 17.52 -12.34
N PHE A 93 12.25 16.93 -11.79
CA PHE A 93 10.97 16.86 -12.48
C PHE A 93 10.04 18.05 -12.22
N GLY A 94 10.32 18.84 -11.20
CA GLY A 94 9.46 19.93 -10.76
C GLY A 94 8.14 19.46 -10.14
N LYS A 95 7.26 20.42 -9.85
CA LYS A 95 5.90 20.15 -9.38
C LYS A 95 5.03 19.69 -10.55
N PRO A 96 4.22 18.63 -10.39
CA PRO A 96 3.28 18.22 -11.42
C PRO A 96 2.26 19.33 -11.69
N GLN A 97 1.77 19.39 -12.93
CA GLN A 97 0.69 20.31 -13.27
C GLN A 97 -0.59 19.88 -12.53
N PRO A 98 -1.48 20.81 -12.15
CA PRO A 98 -2.76 20.43 -11.58
C PRO A 98 -3.58 19.54 -12.54
N GLY A 99 -4.30 18.55 -11.99
CA GLY A 99 -5.20 17.67 -12.74
C GLY A 99 -5.16 16.22 -12.26
N GLU A 100 -5.73 15.32 -13.06
CA GLU A 100 -5.86 13.88 -12.76
C GLU A 100 -4.99 13.02 -13.69
N HIS A 101 -3.89 13.57 -14.19
CA HIS A 101 -2.96 12.81 -15.03
C HIS A 101 -1.95 12.04 -14.17
N GLN A 102 -1.47 10.94 -14.72
CA GLN A 102 -0.40 10.13 -14.13
C GLN A 102 0.91 10.92 -14.05
N VAL A 103 1.54 10.90 -12.87
CA VAL A 103 2.83 11.55 -12.58
C VAL A 103 3.95 10.53 -12.45
N GLN A 104 3.63 9.35 -11.90
CA GLN A 104 4.59 8.29 -11.64
C GLN A 104 3.86 6.94 -11.57
N GLU A 105 4.55 5.86 -11.90
CA GLU A 105 4.11 4.51 -11.60
C GLU A 105 5.29 3.71 -11.06
N ILE A 106 5.07 2.98 -9.97
CA ILE A 106 6.08 2.15 -9.31
C ILE A 106 5.58 0.70 -9.26
N PRO A 107 6.45 -0.31 -9.37
CA PRO A 107 6.03 -1.70 -9.18
C PRO A 107 5.56 -1.93 -7.73
N ASP A 108 4.65 -2.87 -7.52
CA ASP A 108 4.41 -3.42 -6.19
C ASP A 108 5.56 -4.36 -5.82
N THR A 109 6.24 -4.08 -4.70
CA THR A 109 7.41 -4.85 -4.24
C THR A 109 7.13 -5.67 -2.98
N ILE A 110 5.91 -5.56 -2.44
CA ILE A 110 5.55 -6.12 -1.13
C ILE A 110 4.52 -7.27 -1.22
N GLY A 111 4.04 -7.57 -2.43
CA GLY A 111 3.10 -8.64 -2.73
C GLY A 111 1.66 -8.28 -2.35
N THR A 112 1.24 -7.04 -2.60
CA THR A 112 -0.10 -6.57 -2.27
C THR A 112 -1.16 -7.27 -3.11
N HIS A 113 -2.28 -7.64 -2.48
CA HIS A 113 -3.46 -8.16 -3.15
C HIS A 113 -4.65 -7.24 -2.93
N ALA A 114 -5.42 -7.00 -3.99
CA ALA A 114 -6.72 -6.36 -3.93
C ALA A 114 -7.82 -7.42 -3.76
N VAL A 115 -8.72 -7.18 -2.81
CA VAL A 115 -9.87 -8.03 -2.51
C VAL A 115 -11.10 -7.48 -3.20
N PHE A 116 -11.81 -8.37 -3.88
CA PHE A 116 -13.09 -8.10 -4.51
C PHE A 116 -14.16 -9.03 -3.96
N SER A 117 -15.30 -8.47 -3.58
CA SER A 117 -16.50 -9.21 -3.19
C SER A 117 -17.75 -8.39 -3.48
N SER A 118 -18.72 -9.00 -4.16
CA SER A 118 -20.02 -8.39 -4.45
C SER A 118 -21.10 -8.78 -3.43
N ASP A 119 -20.83 -9.74 -2.56
CA ASP A 119 -21.82 -10.44 -1.73
C ASP A 119 -21.43 -10.50 -0.24
N GLY A 120 -20.79 -9.44 0.27
CA GLY A 120 -20.48 -9.36 1.70
C GLY A 120 -19.46 -10.40 2.17
N PHE A 121 -18.45 -10.69 1.35
CA PHE A 121 -17.39 -11.67 1.58
C PHE A 121 -17.82 -13.15 1.54
N HIS A 122 -19.02 -13.47 1.03
CA HIS A 122 -19.39 -14.86 0.74
C HIS A 122 -18.55 -15.44 -0.42
N THR A 123 -18.31 -14.63 -1.44
CA THR A 123 -17.39 -14.90 -2.54
C THR A 123 -16.28 -13.86 -2.52
N ILE A 124 -15.03 -14.33 -2.51
CA ILE A 124 -13.84 -13.49 -2.46
C ILE A 124 -12.99 -13.80 -3.70
N SER A 125 -12.66 -12.76 -4.46
CA SER A 125 -11.62 -12.80 -5.48
C SER A 125 -10.44 -11.96 -5.01
N LEU A 126 -9.22 -12.45 -5.26
CA LEU A 126 -7.97 -11.82 -4.87
C LEU A 126 -7.13 -11.63 -6.13
N MET A 127 -6.84 -10.38 -6.47
CA MET A 127 -5.97 -10.04 -7.59
C MET A 127 -4.68 -9.44 -7.08
N GLU A 128 -3.56 -9.86 -7.64
CA GLU A 128 -2.25 -9.28 -7.34
C GLU A 128 -2.17 -7.86 -7.92
N VAL A 129 -1.67 -6.93 -7.10
CA VAL A 129 -1.36 -5.58 -7.55
C VAL A 129 -0.01 -5.63 -8.27
N VAL A 130 0.01 -5.22 -9.55
CA VAL A 130 1.22 -5.20 -10.38
C VAL A 130 2.02 -3.93 -10.12
N SER A 131 1.34 -2.80 -9.98
CA SER A 131 1.96 -1.49 -9.82
C SER A 131 1.05 -0.50 -9.09
N TRP A 132 1.63 0.61 -8.69
CA TRP A 132 0.95 1.74 -8.06
C TRP A 132 1.15 2.98 -8.89
N ARG A 133 0.04 3.57 -9.33
CA ARG A 133 0.02 4.76 -10.17
C ARG A 133 -0.30 5.99 -9.34
N LEU A 134 0.65 6.91 -9.27
CA LEU A 134 0.51 8.20 -8.64
C LEU A 134 -0.06 9.21 -9.64
N PHE A 135 -1.14 9.86 -9.27
CA PHE A 135 -1.77 10.95 -10.02
C PHE A 135 -1.35 12.32 -9.46
N ALA A 136 -1.55 13.38 -10.27
CA ALA A 136 -1.10 14.73 -9.94
C ALA A 136 -1.85 15.37 -8.76
N ASP A 137 -3.06 14.91 -8.46
CA ASP A 137 -3.84 15.23 -7.27
C ASP A 137 -3.29 14.58 -5.98
N GLY A 138 -2.34 13.66 -6.09
CA GLY A 138 -1.75 12.92 -4.99
C GLY A 138 -2.37 11.54 -4.75
N THR A 139 -3.39 11.16 -5.53
CA THR A 139 -4.05 9.86 -5.41
C THR A 139 -3.12 8.74 -5.87
N LEU A 140 -3.05 7.65 -5.11
CA LEU A 140 -2.29 6.45 -5.45
C LEU A 140 -3.25 5.28 -5.76
N ALA A 141 -3.34 4.89 -7.03
CA ALA A 141 -4.20 3.80 -7.47
C ALA A 141 -3.41 2.49 -7.60
N ALA A 142 -4.01 1.39 -7.18
CA ALA A 142 -3.46 0.05 -7.39
C ALA A 142 -3.84 -0.43 -8.78
N MET A 143 -2.88 -0.93 -9.53
CA MET A 143 -3.07 -1.47 -10.87
C MET A 143 -3.13 -2.99 -10.83
N VAL A 144 -4.23 -3.57 -11.28
CA VAL A 144 -4.44 -5.01 -11.38
C VAL A 144 -4.65 -5.41 -12.84
N ALA A 145 -4.24 -6.62 -13.21
CA ALA A 145 -4.40 -7.11 -14.58
C ALA A 145 -5.83 -7.58 -14.84
N GLU A 146 -6.46 -7.06 -15.90
CA GLU A 146 -7.68 -7.65 -16.45
C GLU A 146 -7.31 -8.92 -17.25
N GLU A 147 -7.55 -10.09 -16.65
CA GLU A 147 -7.13 -11.39 -17.18
C GLU A 147 -7.57 -11.64 -18.62
N GLN A 148 -8.75 -11.15 -19.01
CA GLN A 148 -9.27 -11.31 -20.38
C GLN A 148 -8.52 -10.47 -21.41
N SER A 149 -7.82 -9.43 -20.96
CA SER A 149 -7.06 -8.49 -21.80
C SER A 149 -5.56 -8.76 -21.79
N VAL A 150 -5.08 -9.76 -21.03
CA VAL A 150 -3.65 -10.09 -20.96
C VAL A 150 -3.19 -10.73 -22.27
N THR A 151 -2.29 -10.05 -22.98
CA THR A 151 -1.70 -10.53 -24.24
C THR A 151 -0.28 -11.06 -24.08
N GLN A 152 0.41 -10.71 -22.99
CA GLN A 152 1.82 -11.08 -22.73
C GLN A 152 2.06 -11.35 -21.24
N THR A 153 3.02 -12.23 -20.95
CA THR A 153 3.46 -12.56 -19.58
C THR A 153 4.99 -12.48 -19.50
N PRO A 154 5.57 -11.98 -18.38
CA PRO A 154 4.88 -11.41 -17.21
C PRO A 154 4.19 -10.07 -17.51
N VAL A 155 3.10 -9.77 -16.79
CA VAL A 155 2.47 -8.44 -16.84
C VAL A 155 3.33 -7.48 -16.05
N LEU A 156 3.72 -6.36 -16.66
CA LEU A 156 4.63 -5.37 -16.08
C LEU A 156 3.91 -4.02 -15.88
N PRO A 157 4.43 -3.13 -15.00
CA PRO A 157 3.94 -1.77 -14.87
C PRO A 157 3.82 -1.08 -16.25
N GLY A 158 2.73 -0.36 -16.47
CA GLY A 158 2.40 0.29 -17.74
C GLY A 158 1.78 -0.60 -18.83
N ALA A 159 1.55 -1.89 -18.57
CA ALA A 159 0.84 -2.76 -19.53
C ALA A 159 -0.61 -2.28 -19.79
N GLU A 160 -1.07 -2.42 -21.03
CA GLU A 160 -2.41 -1.94 -21.45
C GLU A 160 -3.57 -2.69 -20.76
N CYS A 161 -3.32 -3.92 -20.32
CA CYS A 161 -4.31 -4.73 -19.59
C CYS A 161 -4.46 -4.32 -18.11
N LEU A 162 -3.74 -3.30 -17.65
CA LEU A 162 -3.81 -2.83 -16.26
C LEU A 162 -4.95 -1.84 -16.07
N GLU A 163 -5.72 -2.05 -15.00
CA GLU A 163 -6.77 -1.13 -14.57
C GLU A 163 -6.75 -0.88 -13.06
N MET A 164 -7.40 0.22 -12.66
CA MET A 164 -7.42 0.64 -11.27
C MET A 164 -8.35 -0.25 -10.44
N ALA A 165 -7.78 -0.98 -9.48
CA ALA A 165 -8.54 -1.86 -8.60
C ALA A 165 -9.68 -1.10 -7.90
N GLN A 166 -9.41 0.10 -7.40
CA GLN A 166 -10.39 0.93 -6.69
C GLN A 166 -11.60 1.36 -7.55
N GLN A 167 -11.49 1.31 -8.88
CA GLN A 167 -12.60 1.65 -9.78
C GLN A 167 -13.55 0.46 -10.04
N ARG A 168 -13.16 -0.77 -9.67
CA ARG A 168 -14.03 -1.93 -9.82
C ARG A 168 -15.13 -1.91 -8.73
N PRO A 169 -16.42 -2.08 -9.09
CA PRO A 169 -17.52 -2.04 -8.13
C PRO A 169 -17.42 -3.04 -6.97
N ALA A 170 -16.73 -4.16 -7.20
CA ALA A 170 -16.57 -5.20 -6.19
C ALA A 170 -15.39 -4.95 -5.24
N PHE A 171 -14.56 -3.92 -5.45
CA PHE A 171 -13.37 -3.66 -4.63
C PHE A 171 -13.73 -3.42 -3.16
N ARG A 172 -12.93 -4.00 -2.25
CA ARG A 172 -13.12 -3.87 -0.80
C ARG A 172 -11.89 -3.38 -0.08
N TYR A 173 -10.79 -4.14 -0.12
CA TYR A 173 -9.59 -3.86 0.68
C TYR A 173 -8.31 -4.33 -0.02
N PHE A 174 -7.18 -3.78 0.40
CA PHE A 174 -5.85 -4.27 0.15
C PHE A 174 -5.37 -5.13 1.31
N PHE A 175 -4.67 -6.22 1.00
CA PHE A 175 -3.94 -7.03 1.97
C PHE A 175 -2.51 -7.27 1.50
N GLN A 176 -1.57 -7.23 2.45
CA GLN A 176 -0.22 -7.72 2.20
C GLN A 176 -0.23 -9.25 2.08
N HIS A 177 0.72 -9.79 1.31
CA HIS A 177 0.82 -11.20 0.92
C HIS A 177 0.52 -12.20 2.06
N GLY A 178 1.04 -11.97 3.27
CA GLY A 178 0.83 -12.87 4.41
C GLY A 178 -0.63 -13.00 4.84
N ILE A 179 -1.38 -11.90 4.88
CA ILE A 179 -2.82 -11.92 5.21
C ILE A 179 -3.61 -12.48 4.03
N ALA A 180 -3.23 -12.11 2.80
CA ALA A 180 -3.89 -12.61 1.59
C ALA A 180 -3.82 -14.14 1.47
N ASN A 181 -2.68 -14.76 1.81
CA ASN A 181 -2.54 -16.21 1.82
C ASN A 181 -3.44 -16.88 2.87
N ARG A 182 -3.48 -16.35 4.10
CA ARG A 182 -4.42 -16.84 5.13
C ARG A 182 -5.87 -16.76 4.68
N LEU A 183 -6.25 -15.69 3.97
CA LEU A 183 -7.59 -15.56 3.38
C LEU A 183 -7.85 -16.59 2.27
N LYS A 184 -6.88 -16.85 1.38
CA LYS A 184 -6.97 -17.92 0.37
C LYS A 184 -7.15 -19.29 1.02
N GLU A 185 -6.48 -19.53 2.14
CA GLU A 185 -6.56 -20.77 2.93
C GLU A 185 -7.85 -20.88 3.78
N ARG A 186 -8.71 -19.85 3.75
CA ARG A 186 -9.94 -19.75 4.56
C ARG A 186 -9.68 -19.85 6.06
N ASP A 187 -8.57 -19.26 6.51
CA ASP A 187 -8.25 -19.15 7.92
C ASP A 187 -9.39 -18.44 8.69
N PRO A 188 -9.97 -19.07 9.73
CA PRO A 188 -11.12 -18.51 10.45
C PRO A 188 -10.84 -17.16 11.11
N GLU A 189 -9.61 -16.93 11.56
CA GLU A 189 -9.21 -15.69 12.23
C GLU A 189 -9.08 -14.54 11.22
N ALA A 190 -8.45 -14.79 10.07
CA ALA A 190 -8.37 -13.83 8.98
C ALA A 190 -9.77 -13.47 8.42
N LEU A 191 -10.65 -14.46 8.23
CA LEU A 191 -12.03 -14.23 7.79
C LEU A 191 -12.84 -13.45 8.83
N ALA A 192 -12.66 -13.72 10.12
CA ALA A 192 -13.31 -12.98 11.19
C ALA A 192 -12.84 -11.52 11.25
N ALA A 193 -11.54 -11.27 11.07
CA ALA A 193 -10.99 -9.90 10.99
C ALA A 193 -11.56 -9.13 9.79
N VAL A 194 -11.64 -9.75 8.61
CA VAL A 194 -12.29 -9.15 7.44
C VAL A 194 -13.78 -8.89 7.69
N ALA A 195 -14.48 -9.81 8.34
CA ALA A 195 -15.89 -9.65 8.69
C ALA A 195 -16.12 -8.53 9.72
N MET A 196 -15.14 -8.26 10.59
CA MET A 196 -15.16 -7.10 11.50
C MET A 196 -14.97 -5.79 10.73
N LEU A 197 -14.02 -5.75 9.79
CA LEU A 197 -13.79 -4.60 8.90
C LEU A 197 -14.99 -4.31 7.98
N ALA A 198 -15.78 -5.33 7.63
CA ALA A 198 -16.98 -5.19 6.82
C ALA A 198 -18.18 -4.56 7.57
N LYS A 199 -18.14 -4.54 8.92
CA LYS A 199 -19.21 -4.01 9.78
C LYS A 199 -18.96 -2.57 10.24
N SER A 200 -17.76 -2.03 10.00
CA SER A 200 -17.38 -0.63 10.22
C SER A 200 -17.56 0.20 8.94
#